data_AF-A0A7J7G6B1-F1
#
_entry.id   AF-A0A7J7G6B1-F1
#
_cell.length_a   1.000
_cell.length_b   1.000
_cell.length_c   1.000
_cell.angle_alpha   90.00
_cell.angle_beta   90.00
_cell.angle_gamma   90.00
#
_symmetry.space_group_name_H-M   'P 1'
#
loop_
_entity.id
_entity.type
_entity.pdbx_description
1 polymer ?
#
loop_
_entity_poly.entity_id
_entity_poly.type
_entity_poly.pdbx_seq_one_letter_code
_entity_poly.pdbx_strand_id
1 'polypeptide(L)'
;MEPDVSVETSCMIRIAVLPIGPIPPSHFRDYASMLARHHKIELSTISSFYTEHQKSPFSNQPWDSGSIRFKFMVGGSAASPWEDFQSNRKILAVIGICHCPSSPDLESVIEQFSNACKSYSSSLVQRCFAFCPGDSQLEDNSRKEGNLVLFPPADRQTQEFHLHTMMQDVAASLLMEFEKWVLRPDSGGTILKTPLDSQASLSSEEVIKAKKRRLGRAQKTIGDYCLLAGSPVDANAHYATALELARLTGDYFWYAGALEGSVCALLVDRMGQKDPVLEDEVKYRYNSVILHYRKSFIQDNAQRYFLLQSFGASCFE
;
A
#
# COMPACT_ATOMS: atom_id res chain seq x y z
N MET A 1 0.29 -7.50 -18.10
CA MET A 1 -0.30 -7.34 -16.75
C MET A 1 0.63 -8.08 -15.78
N GLU A 2 0.87 -7.58 -14.56
CA GLU A 2 1.42 -8.48 -13.53
C GLU A 2 0.44 -9.67 -13.40
N PRO A 3 0.93 -10.92 -13.28
CA PRO A 3 0.04 -12.03 -12.95
C PRO A 3 -0.68 -11.73 -11.61
N ASP A 4 -1.92 -12.19 -11.47
CA ASP A 4 -2.73 -12.08 -10.25
C ASP A 4 -3.28 -10.68 -9.90
N VAL A 5 -3.53 -9.82 -10.88
CA VAL A 5 -4.25 -8.54 -10.66
C VAL A 5 -5.76 -8.79 -10.68
N SER A 6 -6.42 -8.52 -9.56
CA SER A 6 -7.87 -8.53 -9.39
C SER A 6 -8.38 -7.13 -9.02
N VAL A 7 -9.70 -6.91 -9.10
CA VAL A 7 -10.32 -5.64 -8.68
C VAL A 7 -9.99 -5.30 -7.22
N GLU A 8 -9.80 -6.32 -6.38
CA GLU A 8 -9.45 -6.18 -4.95
C GLU A 8 -7.98 -5.78 -4.72
N THR A 9 -7.13 -5.84 -5.75
CA THR A 9 -5.69 -5.57 -5.57
C THR A 9 -5.44 -4.13 -5.09
N SER A 10 -6.37 -3.21 -5.35
CA SER A 10 -6.30 -1.81 -4.91
C SER A 10 -6.44 -1.62 -3.40
N CYS A 11 -6.95 -2.61 -2.65
CA CYS A 11 -7.02 -2.58 -1.19
C CYS A 11 -5.91 -3.40 -0.50
N MET A 12 -4.96 -3.94 -1.24
CA MET A 12 -3.86 -4.75 -0.69
C MET A 12 -2.59 -3.91 -0.53
N ILE A 13 -2.04 -3.89 0.67
CA ILE A 13 -0.76 -3.25 0.99
C ILE A 13 0.38 -4.21 0.64
N ARG A 14 1.32 -3.79 -0.22
CA ARG A 14 2.50 -4.61 -0.53
C ARG A 14 3.56 -4.50 0.56
N ILE A 15 4.04 -5.66 1.01
CA ILE A 15 5.11 -5.78 2.01
C ILE A 15 6.26 -6.55 1.39
N ALA A 16 7.46 -5.95 1.33
CA ALA A 16 8.66 -6.68 0.92
C ALA A 16 9.13 -7.59 2.06
N VAL A 17 9.40 -8.86 1.76
CA VAL A 17 9.92 -9.82 2.74
C VAL A 17 11.33 -10.23 2.32
N LEU A 18 12.33 -9.84 3.10
CA LEU A 18 13.74 -9.93 2.71
C LEU A 18 14.52 -10.85 3.66
N PRO A 19 15.40 -11.72 3.14
CA PRO A 19 16.38 -12.40 3.98
C PRO A 19 17.44 -11.40 4.46
N ILE A 20 17.70 -11.37 5.78
CA ILE A 20 18.73 -10.52 6.39
C ILE A 20 19.80 -11.41 7.03
N GLY A 21 21.06 -11.18 6.66
CA GLY A 21 22.16 -12.04 7.03
C GLY A 21 22.14 -13.40 6.30
N PRO A 22 23.11 -14.27 6.61
CA PRO A 22 23.10 -15.65 6.14
C PRO A 22 21.85 -16.37 6.69
N ILE A 23 20.99 -16.84 5.79
CA ILE A 23 19.83 -17.66 6.14
C ILE A 23 19.73 -18.84 5.18
N PRO A 24 19.65 -20.09 5.69
CA PRO A 24 19.42 -21.23 4.81
C PRO A 24 18.07 -21.09 4.07
N PRO A 25 18.01 -21.38 2.75
CA PRO A 25 16.77 -21.20 1.96
C PRO A 25 15.55 -21.96 2.50
N SER A 26 15.77 -23.11 3.16
CA SER A 26 14.70 -23.87 3.82
C SER A 26 14.07 -23.11 4.97
N HIS A 27 14.89 -22.52 5.85
CA HIS A 27 14.42 -21.70 6.98
C HIS A 27 13.72 -20.43 6.50
N PHE A 28 14.29 -19.73 5.52
CA PHE A 28 13.64 -18.53 4.97
C PHE A 28 12.25 -18.86 4.40
N ARG A 29 12.13 -19.97 3.65
CA ARG A 29 10.85 -20.43 3.11
C ARG A 29 9.85 -20.77 4.20
N ASP A 30 10.28 -21.43 5.28
CA ASP A 30 9.41 -21.79 6.38
C ASP A 30 8.88 -20.54 7.13
N TYR A 31 9.76 -19.62 7.50
CA TYR A 31 9.37 -18.36 8.15
C TYR A 31 8.47 -17.50 7.26
N ALA A 32 8.79 -17.39 5.97
CA ALA A 32 7.96 -16.68 5.01
C ALA A 32 6.58 -17.36 4.85
N SER A 33 6.50 -18.69 4.95
CA SER A 33 5.22 -19.41 4.91
C SER A 33 4.33 -19.12 6.11
N MET A 34 4.91 -18.97 7.31
CA MET A 34 4.17 -18.55 8.51
C MET A 34 3.64 -17.13 8.34
N LEU A 35 4.50 -16.22 7.87
CA LEU A 35 4.13 -14.81 7.63
C LEU A 35 2.99 -14.69 6.61
N ALA A 36 3.05 -15.46 5.52
CA ALA A 36 2.04 -15.43 4.46
C ALA A 36 0.62 -15.79 4.93
N ARG A 37 0.47 -16.49 6.06
CA ARG A 37 -0.85 -16.79 6.65
C ARG A 37 -1.54 -15.53 7.16
N HIS A 38 -0.79 -14.51 7.54
CA HIS A 38 -1.29 -13.25 8.09
C HIS A 38 -1.56 -12.21 7.00
N HIS A 39 -2.07 -12.62 5.84
CA HIS A 39 -2.40 -11.73 4.71
C HIS A 39 -3.67 -10.88 4.94
N LYS A 40 -4.44 -11.16 5.99
CA LYS A 40 -5.62 -10.42 6.42
C LYS A 40 -5.57 -10.23 7.93
N ILE A 41 -5.70 -9.00 8.41
CA ILE A 41 -5.77 -8.65 9.83
C ILE A 41 -7.09 -7.91 10.06
N GLU A 42 -7.94 -8.43 10.96
CA GLU A 42 -9.20 -7.78 11.32
C GLU A 42 -8.94 -6.51 12.14
N LEU A 43 -9.63 -5.43 11.81
CA LEU A 43 -9.46 -4.13 12.48
C LEU A 43 -9.79 -4.18 13.98
N SER A 44 -10.68 -5.08 14.37
CA SER A 44 -11.06 -5.28 15.78
C SER A 44 -9.88 -5.71 16.64
N THR A 45 -8.89 -6.36 16.03
CA THR A 45 -7.72 -6.93 16.71
C THR A 45 -6.52 -5.97 16.79
N ILE A 46 -6.55 -4.84 16.07
CA ILE A 46 -5.45 -3.86 16.07
C ILE A 46 -5.71 -2.68 17.01
N SER A 47 -6.94 -2.54 17.52
CA SER A 47 -7.38 -1.42 18.35
C SER A 47 -6.50 -1.19 19.59
N SER A 48 -5.95 -2.25 20.18
CA SER A 48 -5.03 -2.18 21.33
C SER A 48 -3.62 -1.67 20.98
N PHE A 49 -3.21 -1.77 19.72
CA PHE A 49 -1.92 -1.28 19.21
C PHE A 49 -2.04 0.12 18.59
N TYR A 50 -3.26 0.53 18.29
CA TYR A 50 -3.56 1.81 17.68
C TYR A 50 -3.61 2.93 18.73
N THR A 51 -2.87 4.00 18.48
CA THR A 51 -2.86 5.18 19.35
C THR A 51 -3.32 6.39 18.55
N GLU A 52 -4.47 6.95 18.92
CA GLU A 52 -4.97 8.18 18.30
C GLU A 52 -4.22 9.39 18.87
N HIS A 53 -3.26 9.92 18.12
CA HIS A 53 -2.52 11.12 18.53
C HIS A 53 -3.30 12.43 18.25
N GLN A 54 -4.23 12.39 17.31
CA GLN A 54 -5.11 13.48 16.88
C GLN A 54 -6.36 12.87 16.24
N LYS A 55 -7.42 13.66 16.06
CA LYS A 55 -8.66 13.18 15.43
C LYS A 55 -8.35 12.48 14.10
N SER A 56 -8.66 11.19 14.01
CA SER A 56 -8.40 10.37 12.83
C SER A 56 -9.10 10.97 11.58
N PRO A 57 -8.42 11.01 10.41
CA PRO A 57 -9.06 11.35 9.14
C PRO A 57 -10.03 10.26 8.65
N PHE A 58 -9.98 9.05 9.22
CA PHE A 58 -10.85 7.92 8.86
C PHE A 58 -12.13 7.93 9.70
N SER A 59 -13.03 8.86 9.38
CA SER A 59 -14.25 9.10 10.17
C SER A 59 -15.24 7.93 10.14
N ASN A 60 -15.14 7.04 9.15
CA ASN A 60 -16.01 5.88 8.97
C ASN A 60 -15.22 4.56 8.99
N GLN A 61 -14.10 4.52 9.72
CA GLN A 61 -13.28 3.32 9.87
C GLN A 61 -14.11 2.17 10.49
N PRO A 62 -14.30 1.03 9.81
CA PRO A 62 -15.16 -0.05 10.28
C PRO A 62 -14.42 -0.96 11.29
N TRP A 63 -14.13 -0.45 12.48
CA TRP A 63 -13.32 -1.15 13.49
C TRP A 63 -13.82 -2.56 13.84
N ASP A 64 -15.13 -2.81 13.81
CA ASP A 64 -15.71 -4.10 14.23
C ASP A 64 -15.82 -5.14 13.10
N SER A 65 -15.78 -4.72 11.83
CA SER A 65 -16.11 -5.58 10.68
C SER A 65 -15.11 -5.53 9.53
N GLY A 66 -14.24 -4.51 9.48
CA GLY A 66 -13.28 -4.35 8.41
C GLY A 66 -11.94 -5.03 8.69
N SER A 67 -11.08 -5.00 7.67
CA SER A 67 -9.76 -5.63 7.73
C SER A 67 -8.73 -4.88 6.90
N ILE A 68 -7.47 -5.00 7.30
CA ILE A 68 -6.31 -4.63 6.51
C ILE A 68 -5.78 -5.86 5.79
N ARG A 69 -5.40 -5.72 4.51
CA ARG A 69 -4.95 -6.83 3.67
C ARG A 69 -3.52 -6.60 3.17
N PHE A 70 -2.73 -7.66 3.19
CA PHE A 70 -1.33 -7.65 2.80
C PHE A 70 -1.08 -8.53 1.57
N LYS A 71 -0.22 -8.06 0.68
CA LYS A 71 0.40 -8.85 -0.39
C LYS A 71 1.91 -8.92 -0.11
N PHE A 72 2.37 -10.09 0.31
CA PHE A 72 3.79 -10.31 0.60
C PHE A 72 4.59 -10.54 -0.68
N MET A 73 5.60 -9.70 -0.90
CA MET A 73 6.56 -9.80 -1.99
C MET A 73 7.83 -10.47 -1.47
N VAL A 74 7.84 -11.81 -1.45
CA VAL A 74 8.96 -12.62 -0.95
C VAL A 74 10.18 -12.46 -1.85
N GLY A 75 11.31 -12.08 -1.27
CA GLY A 75 12.53 -11.69 -2.01
C GLY A 75 12.54 -10.22 -2.45
N GLY A 76 11.49 -9.47 -2.13
CA GLY A 76 11.34 -8.07 -2.52
C GLY A 76 10.79 -7.88 -3.93
N SER A 77 10.65 -6.62 -4.33
CA SER A 77 10.25 -6.20 -5.68
C SER A 77 10.90 -4.87 -6.01
N ALA A 78 11.16 -4.61 -7.29
CA ALA A 78 11.53 -3.27 -7.74
C ALA A 78 10.36 -2.29 -7.55
N ALA A 79 10.69 -1.00 -7.47
CA ALA A 79 9.70 0.08 -7.45
C ALA A 79 8.84 0.03 -8.72
N SER A 80 7.54 0.22 -8.57
CA SER A 80 6.62 0.17 -9.70
C SER A 80 6.62 1.53 -10.40
N PRO A 81 6.70 1.60 -11.74
CA PRO A 81 6.62 2.87 -12.47
C PRO A 81 5.27 3.58 -12.29
N TRP A 82 4.26 2.86 -11.78
CA TRP A 82 2.90 3.36 -11.55
C TRP A 82 2.60 3.66 -10.08
N GLU A 83 3.59 3.58 -9.19
CA GLU A 83 3.34 3.65 -7.74
C GLU A 83 2.81 5.00 -7.25
N ASP A 84 3.13 6.10 -7.95
CA ASP A 84 2.59 7.44 -7.64
C ASP A 84 1.16 7.64 -8.17
N PHE A 85 0.77 6.82 -9.14
CA PHE A 85 -0.59 6.82 -9.66
C PHE A 85 -1.49 5.86 -8.89
N GLN A 86 -0.97 4.72 -8.44
CA GLN A 86 -1.68 3.65 -7.75
C GLN A 86 -0.93 3.30 -6.46
N SER A 87 -1.36 3.85 -5.32
CA SER A 87 -0.64 3.73 -4.04
C SER A 87 -0.49 2.27 -3.58
N ASN A 88 -1.40 1.38 -3.94
CA ASN A 88 -1.33 -0.06 -3.64
C ASN A 88 -0.15 -0.78 -4.33
N ARG A 89 0.53 -0.13 -5.29
CA ARG A 89 1.74 -0.66 -5.92
C ARG A 89 3.03 -0.29 -5.17
N LYS A 90 2.97 0.67 -4.25
CA LYS A 90 4.11 1.01 -3.38
C LYS A 90 4.40 -0.15 -2.43
N ILE A 91 5.69 -0.40 -2.18
CA ILE A 91 6.11 -1.21 -1.03
C ILE A 91 6.01 -0.31 0.19
N LEU A 92 4.94 -0.46 0.97
CA LEU A 92 4.65 0.41 2.12
C LEU A 92 5.19 -0.14 3.43
N ALA A 93 5.61 -1.40 3.45
CA ALA A 93 6.37 -1.96 4.56
C ALA A 93 7.48 -2.91 4.10
N VAL A 94 8.50 -3.05 4.94
CA VAL A 94 9.60 -4.01 4.75
C VAL A 94 9.71 -4.88 6.00
N ILE A 95 9.65 -6.19 5.81
CA ILE A 95 9.90 -7.19 6.84
C ILE A 95 11.20 -7.93 6.52
N GLY A 96 12.22 -7.72 7.35
CA GLY A 96 13.44 -8.53 7.34
C GLY A 96 13.21 -9.83 8.09
N ILE A 97 13.74 -10.94 7.58
CA ILE A 97 13.74 -12.24 8.26
C ILE A 97 15.20 -12.65 8.49
N CYS A 98 15.56 -12.84 9.74
CA CYS A 98 16.89 -13.28 10.17
C CYS A 98 16.79 -14.63 10.90
N HIS A 99 17.78 -15.50 10.68
CA HIS A 99 17.95 -16.74 11.44
C HIS A 99 19.17 -16.60 12.35
N CYS A 100 18.93 -16.33 13.63
CA CYS A 100 19.97 -15.99 14.61
C CYS A 100 21.10 -17.03 14.72
N PRO A 101 20.89 -18.35 14.60
CA PRO A 101 21.98 -19.33 14.63
C PRO A 101 23.02 -19.13 13.53
N SER A 102 22.65 -18.53 12.41
CA SER A 102 23.58 -18.16 11.33
C SER A 102 24.10 -16.72 11.46
N SER A 103 23.45 -15.89 12.27
CA SER A 103 23.72 -14.47 12.45
C SER A 103 23.82 -14.12 13.95
N PRO A 104 24.94 -14.49 14.62
CA PRO A 104 25.09 -14.28 16.06
C PRO A 104 25.22 -12.80 16.44
N ASP A 105 25.77 -11.97 15.55
CA ASP A 105 25.91 -10.53 15.75
C ASP A 105 24.64 -9.78 15.29
N LEU A 106 23.80 -9.38 16.25
CA LEU A 106 22.57 -8.64 15.97
C LEU A 106 22.81 -7.19 15.51
N GLU A 107 23.95 -6.58 15.85
CA GLU A 107 24.25 -5.23 15.40
C GLU A 107 24.50 -5.23 13.89
N SER A 108 25.27 -6.21 13.40
CA SER A 108 25.43 -6.44 11.96
C SER A 108 24.08 -6.74 11.27
N VAL A 109 23.18 -7.49 11.90
CA VAL A 109 21.83 -7.75 11.35
C VAL A 109 21.03 -6.46 11.22
N ILE A 110 21.06 -5.58 12.23
CA ILE A 110 20.36 -4.29 12.20
C ILE A 110 20.93 -3.40 11.09
N GLU A 111 22.26 -3.35 10.94
CA GLU A 111 22.91 -2.56 9.88
C GLU A 111 22.54 -3.09 8.49
N GLN A 112 22.61 -4.41 8.29
CA GLN A 112 22.21 -5.05 7.03
C GLN A 112 20.74 -4.80 6.69
N PHE A 113 19.85 -4.88 7.69
CA PHE A 113 18.44 -4.57 7.52
C PHE A 113 18.22 -3.11 7.13
N SER A 114 18.83 -2.18 7.85
CA SER A 114 18.78 -0.75 7.55
C SER A 114 19.27 -0.44 6.12
N ASN A 115 20.36 -1.09 5.69
CA ASN A 115 20.88 -0.97 4.34
C ASN A 115 19.93 -1.53 3.28
N ALA A 116 19.29 -2.68 3.54
CA ALA A 116 18.30 -3.26 2.62
C ALA A 116 17.08 -2.34 2.45
N CYS A 117 16.60 -1.73 3.55
CA CYS A 117 15.46 -0.81 3.54
C CYS A 117 15.67 0.44 2.67
N LYS A 118 16.92 0.90 2.46
CA LYS A 118 17.22 2.07 1.61
C LYS A 118 16.72 1.93 0.17
N SER A 119 16.56 0.71 -0.33
CA SER A 119 16.02 0.44 -1.67
C SER A 119 14.50 0.63 -1.78
N TYR A 120 13.81 0.85 -0.65
CA TYR A 120 12.36 0.95 -0.53
C TYR A 120 11.96 2.32 0.03
N SER A 121 12.19 3.38 -0.75
CA SER A 121 11.94 4.77 -0.33
C SER A 121 10.48 5.07 0.07
N SER A 122 9.53 4.32 -0.46
CA SER A 122 8.10 4.44 -0.14
C SER A 122 7.69 3.67 1.13
N SER A 123 8.60 2.93 1.77
CA SER A 123 8.27 2.16 2.98
C SER A 123 8.00 3.09 4.17
N LEU A 124 6.89 2.85 4.86
CA LEU A 124 6.46 3.59 6.05
C LEU A 124 6.77 2.82 7.33
N VAL A 125 6.68 1.48 7.28
CA VAL A 125 6.92 0.60 8.43
C VAL A 125 8.00 -0.41 8.10
N GLN A 126 8.94 -0.56 9.02
CA GLN A 126 10.06 -1.49 8.89
C GLN A 126 10.18 -2.32 10.16
N ARG A 127 10.25 -3.65 10.01
CA ARG A 127 10.47 -4.59 11.11
C ARG A 127 11.44 -5.69 10.67
N CYS A 128 12.30 -6.15 11.56
CA CYS A 128 13.18 -7.28 11.33
C CYS A 128 12.82 -8.37 12.34
N PHE A 129 12.34 -9.51 11.87
CA PHE A 129 11.99 -10.66 12.69
C PHE A 129 13.16 -11.64 12.72
N ALA A 130 13.75 -11.81 13.90
CA ALA A 130 14.94 -12.61 14.12
C ALA A 130 14.59 -13.87 14.92
N PHE A 131 14.68 -15.02 14.26
CA PHE A 131 14.22 -16.31 14.78
C PHE A 131 15.35 -17.08 15.44
N CYS A 132 14.99 -17.80 16.51
CA CYS A 132 15.88 -18.70 17.27
C CYS A 132 17.11 -17.99 17.89
N PRO A 133 16.94 -16.84 18.57
CA PRO A 133 18.04 -16.19 19.30
C PRO A 133 18.64 -17.13 20.35
N GLY A 134 19.96 -17.06 20.52
CA GLY A 134 20.65 -17.70 21.65
C GLY A 134 20.51 -16.89 22.94
N ASP A 135 20.86 -17.50 24.07
CA ASP A 135 20.70 -16.90 25.41
C ASP A 135 21.39 -15.52 25.53
N SER A 136 22.61 -15.40 25.00
CA SER A 136 23.36 -14.14 25.00
C SER A 136 22.68 -13.02 24.20
N GLN A 137 21.90 -13.36 23.18
CA GLN A 137 21.14 -12.41 22.37
C GLN A 137 19.84 -11.98 23.06
N LEU A 138 19.29 -12.81 23.95
CA LEU A 138 18.10 -12.52 24.75
C LEU A 138 18.39 -11.63 25.96
N GLU A 139 19.58 -11.78 26.55
CA GLU A 139 20.02 -10.99 27.71
C GLU A 139 20.36 -9.53 27.35
N ASP A 140 20.57 -9.24 26.06
CA ASP A 140 20.89 -7.91 25.57
C ASP A 140 19.65 -6.98 25.57
N ASN A 141 19.40 -6.39 26.75
CA ASN A 141 18.29 -5.48 26.97
C ASN A 141 18.44 -4.12 26.26
N SER A 142 19.59 -3.80 25.69
CA SER A 142 19.82 -2.52 24.99
C SER A 142 19.06 -2.41 23.65
N ARG A 143 18.51 -3.53 23.17
CA ARG A 143 17.98 -3.70 21.81
C ARG A 143 16.45 -3.67 21.71
N LYS A 144 15.74 -3.40 22.82
CA LYS A 144 14.27 -3.36 22.87
C LYS A 144 13.64 -2.12 22.22
N GLU A 145 14.43 -1.10 21.89
CA GLU A 145 13.94 0.16 21.29
C GLU A 145 14.09 0.21 19.75
N GLY A 146 14.40 -0.91 19.10
CA GLY A 146 14.65 -0.97 17.65
C GLY A 146 13.55 -1.65 16.84
N ASN A 147 13.68 -1.59 15.51
CA ASN A 147 12.84 -2.34 14.56
C ASN A 147 13.08 -3.87 14.62
N LEU A 148 13.96 -4.37 15.49
CA LEU A 148 14.32 -5.79 15.62
C LEU A 148 13.42 -6.48 16.66
N VAL A 149 12.76 -7.55 16.25
CA VAL A 149 11.90 -8.38 17.10
C VAL A 149 12.49 -9.79 17.18
N LEU A 150 12.73 -10.26 18.39
CA LEU A 150 13.27 -11.60 18.64
C LEU A 150 12.14 -12.62 18.82
N PHE A 151 12.27 -13.76 18.15
CA PHE A 151 11.36 -14.90 18.28
C PHE A 151 12.13 -16.09 18.88
N PRO A 152 12.09 -16.27 20.22
CA PRO A 152 12.73 -17.39 20.90
C PRO A 152 12.35 -18.74 20.29
N PRO A 153 13.23 -19.76 20.36
CA PRO A 153 12.88 -21.12 19.97
C PRO A 153 11.62 -21.58 20.72
N ALA A 154 10.60 -21.98 19.97
CA ALA A 154 9.35 -22.49 20.49
C ALA A 154 8.72 -23.43 19.44
N ASP A 155 7.66 -24.14 19.81
CA ASP A 155 6.87 -24.88 18.84
C ASP A 155 6.22 -23.93 17.81
N ARG A 156 5.83 -24.49 16.66
CA ARG A 156 5.28 -23.71 15.55
C ARG A 156 4.04 -22.91 15.93
N GLN A 157 3.15 -23.47 16.75
CA GLN A 157 1.90 -22.81 17.11
C GLN A 157 2.17 -21.56 17.96
N THR A 158 3.09 -21.66 18.92
CA THR A 158 3.54 -20.53 19.73
C THR A 158 4.21 -19.46 18.86
N GLN A 159 5.07 -19.85 17.91
CA GLN A 159 5.70 -18.88 17.00
C GLN A 159 4.69 -18.20 16.07
N GLU A 160 3.72 -18.94 15.51
CA GLU A 160 2.64 -18.37 14.69
C GLU A 160 1.75 -17.42 15.51
N PHE A 161 1.49 -17.72 16.78
CA PHE A 161 0.76 -16.81 17.67
C PHE A 161 1.52 -15.51 17.93
N HIS A 162 2.81 -15.57 18.27
CA HIS A 162 3.63 -14.35 18.42
C HIS A 162 3.72 -13.55 17.12
N LEU A 163 3.85 -14.25 15.98
CA LEU A 163 3.92 -13.60 14.67
C LEU A 163 2.62 -12.86 14.34
N HIS A 164 1.48 -13.46 14.71
CA HIS A 164 0.18 -12.80 14.58
C HIS A 164 0.14 -11.46 15.33
N THR A 165 0.57 -11.45 16.60
CA THR A 165 0.65 -10.23 17.42
C THR A 165 1.55 -9.18 16.78
N MET A 166 2.71 -9.58 16.26
CA MET A 166 3.62 -8.66 15.58
C MET A 166 3.04 -8.12 14.27
N MET A 167 2.26 -8.91 13.55
CA MET A 167 1.56 -8.43 12.35
C MET A 167 0.40 -7.49 12.67
N GLN A 168 -0.25 -7.62 13.83
CA GLN A 168 -1.20 -6.63 14.33
C GLN A 168 -0.52 -5.29 14.64
N ASP A 169 0.66 -5.31 15.26
CA ASP A 169 1.49 -4.10 15.46
C ASP A 169 1.88 -3.43 14.13
N VAL A 170 2.32 -4.22 13.14
CA VAL A 170 2.63 -3.71 11.79
C VAL A 170 1.41 -3.07 11.14
N ALA A 171 0.23 -3.71 11.25
CA ALA A 171 -1.02 -3.19 10.72
C ALA A 171 -1.42 -1.86 11.39
N ALA A 172 -1.35 -1.78 12.72
CA ALA A 172 -1.63 -0.56 13.48
C ALA A 172 -0.64 0.56 13.14
N SER A 173 0.65 0.24 13.03
CA SER A 173 1.70 1.18 12.63
C SER A 173 1.44 1.76 11.24
N LEU A 174 1.08 0.91 10.27
CA LEU A 174 0.72 1.34 8.92
C LEU A 174 -0.50 2.25 8.92
N LEU A 175 -1.53 1.92 9.70
CA LEU A 175 -2.73 2.72 9.82
C LEU A 175 -2.40 4.13 10.34
N MET A 176 -1.61 4.24 11.42
CA MET A 176 -1.16 5.52 11.95
C MET A 176 -0.31 6.33 10.96
N GLU A 177 0.55 5.68 10.17
CA GLU A 177 1.31 6.36 9.11
C GLU A 177 0.41 6.86 7.97
N PHE A 178 -0.62 6.09 7.59
CA PHE A 178 -1.61 6.55 6.61
C PHE A 178 -2.38 7.78 7.10
N GLU A 179 -2.75 7.84 8.38
CA GLU A 179 -3.40 9.03 8.94
C GLU A 179 -2.51 10.27 8.85
N LYS A 180 -1.23 10.14 9.21
CA LYS A 180 -0.24 11.22 9.09
C LYS A 180 -0.13 11.69 7.64
N TRP A 181 -0.12 10.75 6.70
CA TRP A 181 -0.05 11.06 5.27
C TRP A 181 -1.30 11.80 4.80
N VAL A 182 -2.50 11.32 5.15
CA VAL A 182 -3.78 11.93 4.76
C VAL A 182 -3.97 13.33 5.34
N LEU A 183 -3.49 13.56 6.57
CA LEU A 183 -3.56 14.87 7.21
C LEU A 183 -2.49 15.85 6.69
N ARG A 184 -1.43 15.36 6.03
CA ARG A 184 -0.33 16.17 5.47
C ARG A 184 0.04 15.75 4.05
N PRO A 185 -0.89 15.82 3.08
CA PRO A 185 -0.66 15.33 1.72
C PRO A 185 0.40 16.14 0.96
N ASP A 186 0.69 17.38 1.39
CA ASP A 186 1.65 18.27 0.75
C ASP A 186 3.14 17.91 0.99
N SER A 187 3.44 17.02 1.95
CA SER A 187 4.82 16.65 2.32
C SER A 187 5.38 15.47 1.52
N GLY A 188 4.54 14.72 0.80
CA GLY A 188 4.86 13.40 0.22
C GLY A 188 5.35 13.40 -1.23
N GLY A 189 5.67 14.54 -1.84
CA GLY A 189 6.25 14.61 -3.19
C GLY A 189 5.32 14.24 -4.37
N THR A 190 4.18 13.58 -4.14
CA THR A 190 3.18 13.22 -5.18
C THR A 190 2.42 14.43 -5.74
N ILE A 191 2.53 15.56 -5.06
CA ILE A 191 2.15 16.83 -5.64
C ILE A 191 3.24 17.21 -6.63
N LEU A 192 3.05 16.72 -7.85
CA LEU A 192 3.66 17.25 -9.06
C LEU A 192 3.51 18.78 -9.01
N LYS A 193 4.53 19.47 -8.49
CA LYS A 193 4.83 20.86 -8.81
C LYS A 193 5.16 20.84 -10.29
N THR A 194 4.14 20.84 -11.13
CA THR A 194 4.35 20.96 -12.56
C THR A 194 4.98 22.33 -12.81
N PRO A 195 5.90 22.47 -13.77
CA PRO A 195 6.49 23.76 -14.15
C PRO A 195 5.46 24.86 -14.47
N LEU A 196 4.20 24.48 -14.70
CA LEU A 196 3.04 25.37 -14.83
C LEU A 196 2.86 26.31 -13.62
N ASP A 197 3.21 25.88 -12.40
CA ASP A 197 3.09 26.71 -11.19
C ASP A 197 4.10 27.88 -11.18
N SER A 198 5.14 27.81 -12.01
CA SER A 198 6.21 28.82 -12.12
C SER A 198 6.03 29.78 -13.30
N GLN A 199 4.98 29.61 -14.12
CA GLN A 199 4.76 30.46 -15.29
C GLN A 199 3.75 31.58 -14.99
N ALA A 200 4.28 32.80 -14.87
CA ALA A 200 3.51 34.03 -14.67
C ALA A 200 2.68 34.48 -15.90
N SER A 201 2.72 33.72 -17.02
CA SER A 201 2.06 34.06 -18.29
C SER A 201 0.73 33.34 -18.55
N LEU A 202 0.25 32.50 -17.62
CA LEU A 202 -1.01 31.76 -17.78
C LEU A 202 -2.22 32.64 -17.48
N SER A 203 -3.32 32.39 -18.20
CA SER A 203 -4.59 33.03 -17.88
C SER A 203 -5.09 32.56 -16.51
N SER A 204 -5.84 33.42 -15.80
CA SER A 204 -6.45 33.08 -14.50
C SER A 204 -7.28 31.79 -14.56
N GLU A 205 -7.93 31.52 -15.70
CA GLU A 205 -8.71 30.29 -15.93
C GLU A 205 -7.85 29.03 -15.98
N GLU A 206 -6.70 29.08 -16.65
CA GLU A 206 -5.75 27.96 -16.72
C GLU A 206 -5.13 27.65 -15.36
N VAL A 207 -4.81 28.69 -14.58
CA VAL A 207 -4.31 28.54 -13.21
C VAL A 207 -5.38 27.89 -12.32
N ILE A 208 -6.64 28.31 -12.42
CA ILE A 208 -7.76 27.70 -11.67
C ILE A 208 -7.94 26.23 -12.08
N LYS A 209 -7.87 25.92 -13.38
CA LYS A 209 -7.99 24.56 -13.90
C LYS A 209 -6.84 23.66 -13.40
N ALA A 210 -5.60 24.17 -13.38
CA ALA A 210 -4.44 23.45 -12.87
C ALA A 210 -4.56 23.15 -11.36
N LYS A 211 -5.00 24.15 -10.56
CA LYS A 211 -5.27 23.97 -9.12
C LYS A 211 -6.34 22.90 -8.87
N LYS A 212 -7.45 22.95 -9.60
CA LYS A 212 -8.52 21.92 -9.51
C LYS A 212 -8.01 20.53 -9.89
N ARG A 213 -7.15 20.43 -10.91
CA ARG A 213 -6.55 19.17 -11.35
C ARG A 213 -5.69 18.58 -10.24
N ARG A 214 -4.77 19.38 -9.67
CA ARG A 214 -3.94 18.96 -8.53
C ARG A 214 -4.79 18.49 -7.35
N LEU A 215 -5.83 19.24 -6.99
CA LEU A 215 -6.74 18.85 -5.91
C LEU A 215 -7.43 17.51 -6.21
N GLY A 216 -7.91 17.30 -7.44
CA GLY A 216 -8.53 16.04 -7.85
C GLY A 216 -7.58 14.84 -7.72
N ARG A 217 -6.33 15.00 -8.13
CA ARG A 217 -5.29 13.97 -7.97
C ARG A 217 -4.99 13.68 -6.50
N ALA A 218 -4.86 14.73 -5.68
CA ALA A 218 -4.66 14.58 -4.24
C ALA A 218 -5.82 13.84 -3.57
N GLN A 219 -7.07 14.20 -3.92
CA GLN A 219 -8.27 13.50 -3.42
C GLN A 219 -8.28 12.04 -3.84
N LYS A 220 -7.90 11.71 -5.08
CA LYS A 220 -7.75 10.32 -5.52
C LYS A 220 -6.75 9.57 -4.64
N THR A 221 -5.55 10.12 -4.44
CA THR A 221 -4.51 9.47 -3.65
C THR A 221 -4.92 9.32 -2.18
N ILE A 222 -5.60 10.31 -1.58
CA ILE A 222 -6.17 10.18 -0.23
C ILE A 222 -7.17 9.01 -0.20
N GLY A 223 -8.04 8.90 -1.21
CA GLY A 223 -8.95 7.77 -1.38
C GLY A 223 -8.23 6.41 -1.43
N ASP A 224 -7.08 6.33 -2.13
CA ASP A 224 -6.26 5.11 -2.14
C ASP A 224 -5.77 4.74 -0.74
N TYR A 225 -5.29 5.70 0.05
CA TYR A 225 -4.82 5.43 1.41
C TYR A 225 -5.96 5.06 2.36
N CYS A 226 -7.14 5.69 2.25
CA CYS A 226 -8.33 5.25 2.98
C CYS A 226 -8.72 3.81 2.63
N LEU A 227 -8.59 3.43 1.35
CA LEU A 227 -8.88 2.08 0.88
C LEU A 227 -7.86 1.05 1.43
N LEU A 228 -6.57 1.39 1.44
CA LEU A 228 -5.51 0.57 2.04
C LEU A 228 -5.66 0.44 3.56
N ALA A 229 -6.17 1.48 4.22
CA ALA A 229 -6.53 1.48 5.64
C ALA A 229 -7.75 0.59 5.95
N GLY A 230 -8.45 0.07 4.94
CA GLY A 230 -9.67 -0.71 5.12
C GLY A 230 -10.89 0.14 5.46
N SER A 231 -10.91 1.43 5.10
CA SER A 231 -12.08 2.32 5.21
C SER A 231 -12.71 2.62 3.84
N PRO A 232 -13.57 1.73 3.31
CA PRO A 232 -14.17 1.89 1.99
C PRO A 232 -15.14 3.07 1.88
N VAL A 233 -15.83 3.44 2.97
CA VAL A 233 -16.75 4.57 3.01
C VAL A 233 -16.00 5.90 2.87
N ASP A 234 -14.94 6.08 3.65
CA ASP A 234 -14.10 7.28 3.55
C ASP A 234 -13.40 7.34 2.17
N ALA A 235 -12.91 6.21 1.68
CA ALA A 235 -12.29 6.12 0.36
C ALA A 235 -13.25 6.59 -0.75
N ASN A 236 -14.50 6.10 -0.74
CA ASN A 236 -15.51 6.48 -1.72
C ASN A 236 -15.86 7.98 -1.70
N ALA A 237 -15.89 8.62 -0.52
CA ALA A 237 -16.12 10.06 -0.41
C ALA A 237 -15.01 10.87 -1.11
N HIS A 238 -13.76 10.46 -0.92
CA HIS A 238 -12.61 11.07 -1.59
C HIS A 238 -12.57 10.79 -3.09
N TYR A 239 -12.88 9.56 -3.52
CA TYR A 239 -12.99 9.24 -4.94
C TYR A 239 -14.11 10.01 -5.64
N ALA A 240 -15.26 10.21 -5.00
CA ALA A 240 -16.35 11.00 -5.56
C ALA A 240 -15.91 12.45 -5.85
N THR A 241 -15.21 13.07 -4.89
CA THR A 241 -14.62 14.40 -5.07
C THR A 241 -13.58 14.43 -6.20
N ALA A 242 -12.71 13.41 -6.26
CA ALA A 242 -11.70 13.27 -7.30
C ALA A 242 -12.33 13.14 -8.70
N LEU A 243 -13.38 12.33 -8.85
CA LEU A 243 -14.12 12.13 -10.09
C LEU A 243 -14.74 13.43 -10.60
N GLU A 244 -15.34 14.22 -9.71
CA GLU A 244 -15.92 15.52 -10.08
C GLU A 244 -14.83 16.47 -10.59
N LEU A 245 -13.73 16.63 -9.85
CA LEU A 245 -12.63 17.52 -10.20
C LEU A 245 -11.90 17.08 -11.49
N ALA A 246 -11.67 15.78 -11.65
CA ALA A 246 -11.05 15.22 -12.85
C ALA A 246 -11.94 15.42 -14.09
N ARG A 247 -13.27 15.25 -13.95
CA ARG A 247 -14.23 15.51 -15.03
C ARG A 247 -14.21 16.99 -15.46
N LEU A 248 -14.21 17.92 -14.50
CA LEU A 248 -14.18 19.37 -14.77
C LEU A 248 -12.88 19.82 -15.45
N THR A 249 -11.78 19.10 -15.23
CA THR A 249 -10.46 19.46 -15.75
C THR A 249 -10.05 18.66 -16.99
N GLY A 250 -10.87 17.68 -17.40
CA GLY A 250 -10.60 16.76 -18.50
C GLY A 250 -9.50 15.74 -18.19
N ASP A 251 -9.18 15.50 -16.92
CA ASP A 251 -8.11 14.59 -16.50
C ASP A 251 -8.62 13.14 -16.47
N TYR A 252 -8.93 12.59 -17.65
CA TYR A 252 -9.61 11.29 -17.76
C TYR A 252 -8.77 10.10 -17.29
N PHE A 253 -7.44 10.21 -17.31
CA PHE A 253 -6.56 9.18 -16.77
C PHE A 253 -6.74 9.05 -15.25
N TRP A 254 -6.73 10.18 -14.54
CA TRP A 254 -6.97 10.19 -13.09
C TRP A 254 -8.44 9.95 -12.74
N TYR A 255 -9.37 10.33 -13.61
CA TYR A 255 -10.78 9.94 -13.49
C TYR A 255 -10.94 8.42 -13.50
N ALA A 256 -10.32 7.73 -14.46
CA ALA A 256 -10.37 6.27 -14.56
C ALA A 256 -9.76 5.59 -13.31
N GLY A 257 -8.63 6.11 -12.81
CA GLY A 257 -8.02 5.60 -11.58
C GLY A 257 -8.88 5.81 -10.33
N ALA A 258 -9.54 6.96 -10.19
CA ALA A 258 -10.48 7.19 -9.09
C ALA A 258 -11.72 6.27 -9.18
N LEU A 259 -12.21 6.03 -10.40
CA LEU A 259 -13.33 5.12 -10.62
C LEU A 259 -12.95 3.68 -10.29
N GLU A 260 -11.75 3.24 -10.69
CA GLU A 260 -11.20 1.92 -10.33
C GLU A 260 -11.14 1.71 -8.82
N GLY A 261 -10.61 2.70 -8.09
CA GLY A 261 -10.58 2.68 -6.62
C GLY A 261 -11.97 2.63 -6.00
N SER A 262 -12.94 3.39 -6.55
CA SER A 262 -14.33 3.36 -6.07
C SER A 262 -15.02 2.01 -6.31
N VAL A 263 -14.75 1.34 -7.43
CA VAL A 263 -15.26 -0.03 -7.67
C VAL A 263 -14.64 -1.02 -6.68
N CYS A 264 -13.34 -0.90 -6.37
CA CYS A 264 -12.73 -1.71 -5.33
C CYS A 264 -13.35 -1.43 -3.96
N ALA A 265 -13.59 -0.17 -3.58
CA ALA A 265 -14.21 0.18 -2.30
C ALA A 265 -15.63 -0.40 -2.17
N LEU A 266 -16.41 -0.42 -3.25
CA LEU A 266 -17.73 -1.06 -3.30
C LEU A 266 -17.65 -2.57 -3.02
N LEU A 267 -16.61 -3.25 -3.53
CA LEU A 267 -16.39 -4.67 -3.28
C LEU A 267 -15.95 -4.95 -1.85
N VAL A 268 -15.01 -4.15 -1.31
CA VAL A 268 -14.37 -4.37 0.01
C VAL A 268 -15.40 -4.58 1.12
N ASP A 269 -16.48 -3.79 1.10
CA ASP A 269 -17.54 -3.83 2.10
C ASP A 269 -18.36 -5.15 2.10
N ARG A 270 -18.36 -5.88 0.98
CA ARG A 270 -19.14 -7.12 0.79
C ARG A 270 -18.28 -8.32 0.39
N MET A 271 -16.98 -8.24 0.63
CA MET A 271 -16.03 -9.29 0.27
C MET A 271 -16.34 -10.64 0.93
N GLY A 272 -16.31 -11.70 0.12
CA GLY A 272 -16.60 -13.06 0.57
C GLY A 272 -18.08 -13.45 0.52
N GLN A 273 -18.98 -12.49 0.25
CA GLN A 273 -20.38 -12.77 -0.04
C GLN A 273 -20.56 -12.99 -1.54
N LYS A 274 -21.16 -14.12 -1.94
CA LYS A 274 -21.58 -14.35 -3.33
C LYS A 274 -22.88 -13.59 -3.57
N ASP A 275 -22.75 -12.36 -4.04
CA ASP A 275 -23.86 -11.50 -4.43
C ASP A 275 -23.81 -11.27 -5.95
N PRO A 276 -24.58 -12.02 -6.76
CA PRO A 276 -24.58 -11.90 -8.22
C PRO A 276 -24.94 -10.48 -8.70
N VAL A 277 -25.77 -9.76 -7.95
CA VAL A 277 -26.19 -8.40 -8.30
C VAL A 277 -25.01 -7.44 -8.14
N LEU A 278 -24.28 -7.57 -7.03
CA LEU A 278 -23.05 -6.82 -6.80
C LEU A 278 -21.99 -7.15 -7.86
N GLU A 279 -21.81 -8.42 -8.20
CA GLU A 279 -20.85 -8.84 -9.24
C GLU A 279 -21.16 -8.19 -10.59
N ASP A 280 -22.42 -8.15 -11.00
CA ASP A 280 -22.83 -7.54 -12.26
C ASP A 280 -22.70 -6.01 -12.23
N GLU A 281 -22.99 -5.37 -11.09
CA GLU A 281 -22.73 -3.95 -10.90
C GLU A 281 -21.23 -3.62 -11.00
N VAL A 282 -20.39 -4.43 -10.39
CA VAL A 282 -18.93 -4.29 -10.45
C VAL A 282 -18.42 -4.45 -11.88
N LYS A 283 -18.85 -5.50 -12.60
CA LYS A 283 -18.51 -5.68 -14.02
C LYS A 283 -18.92 -4.47 -14.85
N TYR A 284 -20.15 -3.97 -14.65
CA TYR A 284 -20.66 -2.80 -15.38
C TYR A 284 -19.83 -1.55 -15.10
N ARG A 285 -19.51 -1.25 -13.84
CA ARG A 285 -18.69 -0.09 -13.47
C ARG A 285 -17.24 -0.25 -13.97
N TYR A 286 -16.68 -1.46 -13.93
CA TYR A 286 -15.32 -1.71 -14.41
C TYR A 286 -15.20 -1.60 -15.94
N ASN A 287 -16.25 -1.94 -16.70
CA ASN A 287 -16.30 -1.61 -18.13
C ASN A 287 -16.20 -0.10 -18.39
N SER A 288 -16.82 0.71 -17.53
CA SER A 288 -16.68 2.18 -17.58
C SER A 288 -15.24 2.61 -17.26
N VAL A 289 -14.56 1.98 -16.31
CA VAL A 289 -13.13 2.22 -16.02
C VAL A 289 -12.28 2.01 -17.27
N ILE A 290 -12.45 0.86 -17.92
CA ILE A 290 -11.71 0.50 -19.14
C ILE A 290 -11.96 1.53 -20.25
N LEU A 291 -13.22 1.95 -20.44
CA LEU A 291 -13.58 2.97 -21.43
C LEU A 291 -12.87 4.30 -21.18
N HIS A 292 -12.78 4.74 -19.92
CA HIS A 292 -12.14 6.01 -19.57
C HIS A 292 -10.62 5.96 -19.71
N TYR A 293 -9.97 4.85 -19.34
CA TYR A 293 -8.56 4.64 -19.65
C TYR A 293 -8.31 4.68 -21.16
N ARG A 294 -9.14 4.02 -21.98
CA ARG A 294 -9.03 4.12 -23.45
C ARG A 294 -9.18 5.55 -23.96
N LYS A 295 -10.14 6.30 -23.41
CA LYS A 295 -10.38 7.70 -23.78
C LYS A 295 -9.19 8.61 -23.46
N SER A 296 -8.49 8.39 -22.34
CA SER A 296 -7.31 9.19 -22.01
C SER A 296 -6.20 9.02 -23.04
N PHE A 297 -6.00 7.82 -23.60
CA PHE A 297 -5.01 7.59 -24.66
C PHE A 297 -5.36 8.26 -25.99
N ILE A 298 -6.65 8.36 -26.31
CA ILE A 298 -7.09 9.02 -27.55
C ILE A 298 -6.87 10.53 -27.48
N GLN A 299 -7.03 11.15 -26.30
CA GLN A 299 -6.74 12.57 -26.12
C GLN A 299 -5.23 12.88 -26.14
N ASP A 300 -4.39 11.98 -25.63
CA ASP A 300 -2.92 12.09 -25.70
C ASP A 300 -2.36 11.84 -27.11
N ASN A 301 -3.08 11.14 -28.01
CA ASN A 301 -2.63 10.94 -29.40
C ASN A 301 -2.57 12.23 -30.24
N ALA A 302 -3.12 13.35 -29.76
CA ALA A 302 -2.84 14.67 -30.33
C ALA A 302 -1.43 15.19 -29.95
N GLN A 303 -0.76 14.55 -28.99
CA GLN A 303 0.55 14.91 -28.42
C GLN A 303 1.48 13.67 -28.29
N ARG A 304 2.01 13.24 -29.45
CA ARG A 304 3.28 12.50 -29.66
C ARG A 304 3.34 10.97 -29.50
N TYR A 305 3.79 10.36 -30.60
CA TYR A 305 4.82 9.31 -30.70
C TYR A 305 5.92 9.48 -29.63
N PHE A 306 5.79 8.90 -28.44
CA PHE A 306 6.93 8.58 -27.54
C PHE A 306 6.59 7.59 -26.40
N LEU A 307 5.33 7.22 -26.20
CA LEU A 307 4.91 6.27 -25.13
C LEU A 307 4.64 4.82 -25.61
N LEU A 308 4.89 4.53 -26.89
CA LEU A 308 4.51 3.28 -27.57
C LEU A 308 5.35 2.03 -27.20
N GLN A 309 6.17 2.06 -26.14
CA GLN A 309 6.94 0.89 -25.71
C GLN A 309 6.61 0.35 -24.30
N SER A 310 5.72 0.96 -23.54
CA SER A 310 5.33 0.47 -22.19
C SER A 310 3.89 0.00 -22.08
N PHE A 311 3.07 0.17 -23.13
CA PHE A 311 1.74 -0.41 -23.20
C PHE A 311 1.83 -1.84 -23.71
N GLY A 312 1.66 -2.81 -22.79
CA GLY A 312 1.36 -4.19 -23.14
C GLY A 312 0.03 -4.27 -23.90
N ALA A 313 0.11 -4.14 -25.22
CA ALA A 313 -0.91 -4.58 -26.15
C ALA A 313 -0.95 -6.11 -26.13
N SER A 314 -1.78 -6.68 -25.25
CA SER A 314 -2.23 -8.08 -25.36
C SER A 314 -3.66 -8.24 -24.86
N CYS A 315 -4.53 -7.28 -25.23
CA CYS A 315 -5.98 -7.39 -25.16
C CYS A 315 -6.64 -6.86 -26.45
N PHE A 316 -5.96 -7.05 -27.58
CA PHE A 316 -6.53 -6.92 -28.92
C PHE A 316 -6.16 -8.19 -29.69
N GLU A 317 -6.71 -9.31 -29.21
CA GLU A 317 -7.27 -10.47 -29.93
C GLU A 317 -7.96 -11.36 -28.90
#